data_AF-A0A2S8X1C3-F1
#
_entry.id   AF-A0A2S8X1C3-F1
#
_cell.length_a   1.000
_cell.length_b   1.000
_cell.length_c   1.000
_cell.angle_alpha   90.00
_cell.angle_beta   90.00
_cell.angle_gamma   90.00
#
_symmetry.space_group_name_H-M   'P 1'
#
loop_
_entity.id
_entity.type
_entity.pdbx_description
1 polymer ?
#
loop_
_entity_poly.entity_id
_entity_poly.type
_entity_poly.pdbx_seq_one_letter_code
_entity_poly.pdbx_strand_id
1 'polypeptide(L)'
;MPQETDRLKLHLPLGNERVTRDSINMIFEKIDAGVATQADLDALREAVSQMEIPDASLTQKGKVQLSSKTDGTSETVAATEKAVKAAVDGAIPRLIPDTRGVATKPSDYRKNIAYSFKSGSTIGLPAELYVVLHGLKGWNDDSGGVTHEYASGGTTGGMYHRTGTTANDTWGPWMQIVDQGAPWQKRKLTEDNGLSINVSNGNANNLVAAGFYVGENIAHAPTTASGAWWYIEVQAMSSDSWVIQKAYDLFSAGSFRMRIKSNGTWTAWSQDLFQSVLDAKNRHIISSAAPSGGNDGDIWYQYS
;
A
#
# COMPACT_ATOMS: atom_id res chain seq x y z
N MET A 1 -79.82 14.49 68.44
CA MET A 1 -78.35 14.38 68.29
C MET A 1 -77.92 15.25 67.12
N PRO A 2 -76.72 15.85 67.12
CA PRO A 2 -76.15 16.48 65.93
C PRO A 2 -76.10 15.43 64.80
N GLN A 3 -76.43 15.83 63.58
CA GLN A 3 -76.28 15.00 62.40
C GLN A 3 -74.88 15.24 61.84
N GLU A 4 -74.21 14.22 61.32
CA GLU A 4 -72.84 14.30 60.80
C GLU A 4 -72.80 13.92 59.33
N THR A 5 -71.81 14.44 58.60
CA THR A 5 -71.52 13.99 57.24
C THR A 5 -71.01 12.55 57.22
N ASP A 6 -71.20 11.85 56.10
CA ASP A 6 -70.97 10.41 56.02
C ASP A 6 -69.49 10.01 56.13
N ARG A 7 -68.54 10.76 55.55
CA ARG A 7 -67.12 10.38 55.44
C ARG A 7 -66.21 11.08 56.44
N LEU A 8 -66.23 12.42 56.52
CA LEU A 8 -65.38 13.24 57.39
C LEU A 8 -65.95 13.43 58.79
N LYS A 9 -67.19 12.97 59.04
CA LYS A 9 -67.89 13.10 60.33
C LYS A 9 -67.96 14.55 60.82
N LEU A 10 -68.19 15.49 59.89
CA LEU A 10 -68.36 16.90 60.21
C LEU A 10 -69.77 17.14 60.73
N HIS A 11 -69.91 17.87 61.83
CA HIS A 11 -71.22 18.25 62.36
C HIS A 11 -71.99 19.15 61.37
N LEU A 12 -73.23 18.78 61.05
CA LEU A 12 -74.11 19.56 60.19
C LEU A 12 -74.67 20.80 60.92
N PRO A 13 -74.52 22.02 60.36
CA PRO A 13 -74.98 23.25 61.01
C PRO A 13 -76.51 23.33 61.17
N LEU A 14 -76.95 24.11 62.16
CA LEU A 14 -78.34 24.55 62.24
C LEU A 14 -78.49 25.80 61.37
N GLY A 15 -79.50 25.83 60.50
CA GLY A 15 -79.80 26.98 59.65
C GLY A 15 -80.11 28.25 60.45
N ASN A 16 -80.15 29.40 59.78
CA ASN A 16 -80.51 30.69 60.39
C ASN A 16 -81.63 31.38 59.60
N GLU A 17 -82.01 32.59 60.01
CA GLU A 17 -83.11 33.36 59.39
C GLU A 17 -82.89 33.69 57.90
N ARG A 18 -81.67 33.54 57.37
CA ARG A 18 -81.31 33.88 55.99
C ARG A 18 -80.97 32.67 55.11
N VAL A 19 -80.66 31.52 55.70
CA VAL A 19 -80.27 30.31 54.95
C VAL A 19 -80.88 29.06 55.60
N THR A 20 -81.59 28.27 54.79
CA THR A 20 -82.25 27.04 55.26
C THR A 20 -81.23 25.97 55.63
N ARG A 21 -81.58 25.15 56.63
CA ARG A 21 -80.77 24.01 57.08
C ARG A 21 -80.45 23.04 55.94
N ASP A 22 -81.41 22.77 55.07
CA ASP A 22 -81.24 21.86 53.94
C ASP A 22 -80.20 22.35 52.93
N SER A 23 -80.17 23.66 52.66
CA SER A 23 -79.21 24.25 51.72
C SER A 23 -77.77 24.17 52.24
N ILE A 24 -77.57 24.43 53.54
CA ILE A 24 -76.24 24.35 54.16
C ILE A 24 -75.79 22.90 54.31
N ASN A 25 -76.68 22.00 54.72
CA ASN A 25 -76.35 20.58 54.83
C ASN A 25 -75.93 20.00 53.48
N MET A 26 -76.62 20.34 52.39
CA MET A 26 -76.24 19.92 51.04
C MET A 26 -74.83 20.40 50.65
N ILE A 27 -74.39 21.57 51.12
CA ILE A 27 -73.02 22.05 50.87
C ILE A 27 -72.00 21.22 51.65
N PHE A 28 -72.27 20.92 52.92
CA PHE A 28 -71.37 20.11 53.76
C PHE A 28 -71.24 18.68 53.22
N GLU A 29 -72.33 18.04 52.80
CA GLU A 29 -72.28 16.72 52.16
C GLU A 29 -71.55 16.74 50.82
N LYS A 30 -71.68 17.82 50.04
CA LYS A 30 -70.90 17.98 48.79
C LYS A 30 -69.40 18.15 49.04
N ILE A 31 -69.03 18.86 50.11
CA ILE A 31 -67.63 19.00 50.52
C ILE A 31 -67.10 17.65 51.01
N ASP A 32 -67.88 16.95 51.83
CA ASP A 32 -67.56 15.62 52.35
C ASP A 32 -67.35 14.57 51.25
N ALA A 33 -68.22 14.57 50.24
CA ALA A 33 -68.09 13.74 49.05
C ALA A 33 -66.89 14.15 48.18
N GLY A 34 -66.55 15.44 48.13
CA GLY A 34 -65.49 15.99 47.28
C GLY A 34 -64.08 15.89 47.86
N VAL A 35 -63.93 15.68 49.17
CA VAL A 35 -62.63 15.65 49.85
C VAL A 35 -62.15 14.21 50.04
N ALA A 36 -60.84 13.99 49.83
CA ALA A 36 -60.19 12.72 50.13
C ALA A 36 -59.93 12.60 51.63
N THR A 37 -60.24 11.45 52.21
CA THR A 37 -59.97 11.17 53.63
C THR A 37 -58.54 10.65 53.83
N GLN A 38 -58.05 10.66 55.07
CA GLN A 38 -56.75 10.06 55.40
C GLN A 38 -56.69 8.57 55.05
N ALA A 39 -57.79 7.84 55.25
CA ALA A 39 -57.91 6.44 54.87
C ALA A 39 -57.78 6.23 53.36
N ASP A 40 -58.35 7.12 52.54
CA ASP A 40 -58.20 7.08 51.08
C ASP A 40 -56.74 7.33 50.66
N LEU A 41 -56.06 8.27 51.32
CA LEU A 41 -54.64 8.55 51.07
C LEU A 41 -53.73 7.40 51.49
N ASP A 42 -54.02 6.74 52.62
CA ASP A 42 -53.23 5.61 53.11
C ASP A 42 -53.42 4.39 52.20
N ALA A 43 -54.64 4.13 51.73
CA ALA A 43 -54.93 3.09 50.75
C ALA A 43 -54.20 3.34 49.42
N LEU A 44 -54.16 4.61 48.95
CA LEU A 44 -53.40 4.97 47.76
C LEU A 44 -51.89 4.84 47.95
N ARG A 45 -51.36 5.23 49.11
CA ARG A 45 -49.94 5.08 49.43
C ARG A 45 -49.53 3.62 49.45
N GLU A 46 -50.34 2.76 50.06
CA GLU A 46 -50.10 1.31 50.07
C GLU A 46 -50.19 0.73 48.66
N ALA A 47 -51.19 1.12 47.87
CA ALA A 47 -51.31 0.67 46.49
C ALA A 47 -50.10 1.08 45.62
N VAL A 48 -49.57 2.29 45.83
CA VAL A 48 -48.38 2.78 45.13
C VAL A 48 -47.11 2.11 45.65
N SER A 49 -46.99 1.83 46.95
CA SER A 49 -45.81 1.15 47.50
C SER A 49 -45.70 -0.31 47.07
N GLN A 50 -46.83 -0.97 46.83
CA GLN A 50 -46.88 -2.35 46.30
C GLN A 50 -46.74 -2.42 44.77
N MET A 51 -46.64 -1.28 44.07
CA MET A 51 -46.52 -1.25 42.63
C MET A 51 -45.09 -1.63 42.20
N GLU A 52 -44.89 -2.89 41.83
CA GLU A 52 -43.61 -3.37 41.29
C GLU A 52 -43.46 -3.02 39.81
N ILE A 53 -42.38 -2.31 39.46
CA ILE A 53 -41.97 -2.08 38.07
C ILE A 53 -40.88 -3.10 37.74
N PRO A 54 -41.16 -4.11 36.87
CA PRO A 54 -40.18 -5.13 36.51
C PRO A 54 -39.04 -4.55 35.68
N ASP A 55 -37.95 -5.29 35.57
CA ASP A 55 -36.86 -4.94 34.65
C ASP A 55 -37.29 -5.21 33.20
N ALA A 56 -36.77 -4.39 32.28
CA ALA A 56 -37.03 -4.55 30.86
C ALA A 56 -36.33 -5.79 30.31
N SER A 57 -36.99 -6.48 29.38
CA SER A 57 -36.41 -7.56 28.58
C SER A 57 -36.88 -7.44 27.12
N LEU A 58 -36.40 -8.32 26.24
CA LEU A 58 -36.86 -8.36 24.86
C LEU A 58 -38.36 -8.67 24.71
N THR A 59 -38.99 -9.23 25.74
CA THR A 59 -40.41 -9.63 25.73
C THR A 59 -41.25 -8.98 26.83
N GLN A 60 -40.64 -8.30 27.80
CA GLN A 60 -41.31 -7.63 28.92
C GLN A 60 -40.91 -6.15 28.98
N LYS A 61 -41.91 -5.26 29.03
CA LYS A 61 -41.66 -3.83 29.28
C LYS A 61 -41.26 -3.63 30.75
N GLY A 62 -40.31 -2.75 31.01
CA GLY A 62 -39.81 -2.50 32.36
C GLY A 62 -38.82 -1.33 32.45
N LYS A 63 -38.16 -1.19 33.59
CA LYS A 63 -37.07 -0.21 33.81
C LYS A 63 -35.74 -0.75 33.29
N VAL A 64 -34.84 0.15 32.89
CA VAL A 64 -33.51 -0.22 32.36
C VAL A 64 -32.45 0.79 32.83
N GLN A 65 -31.22 0.32 33.05
CA GLN A 65 -30.07 1.18 33.29
C GLN A 65 -29.39 1.52 31.96
N LEU A 66 -28.93 2.76 31.81
CA LEU A 66 -28.31 3.24 30.57
C LEU A 66 -26.79 3.28 30.69
N SER A 67 -26.09 2.91 29.62
CA SER A 67 -24.63 2.98 29.52
C SER A 67 -24.20 3.70 28.25
N SER A 68 -23.14 4.51 28.38
CA SER A 68 -22.50 5.18 27.24
C SER A 68 -21.17 4.56 26.82
N LYS A 69 -20.84 3.36 27.32
CA LYS A 69 -19.64 2.61 26.90
C LYS A 69 -19.83 2.06 25.48
N THR A 70 -18.77 2.07 24.67
CA THR A 70 -18.75 1.50 23.31
C THR A 70 -17.93 0.22 23.20
N ASP A 71 -17.30 -0.19 24.30
CA ASP A 71 -16.38 -1.34 24.44
C ASP A 71 -16.82 -2.31 25.56
N GLY A 72 -18.04 -2.14 26.07
CA GLY A 72 -18.57 -2.94 27.18
C GLY A 72 -19.10 -4.30 26.74
N THR A 73 -19.10 -5.26 27.66
CA THR A 73 -19.64 -6.63 27.48
C THR A 73 -20.92 -6.88 28.31
N SER A 74 -21.53 -5.83 28.87
CA SER A 74 -22.71 -5.96 29.75
C SER A 74 -23.99 -6.21 28.93
N GLU A 75 -24.76 -7.22 29.33
CA GLU A 75 -26.07 -7.54 28.76
C GLU A 75 -27.24 -7.00 29.60
N THR A 76 -26.96 -6.28 30.70
CA THR A 76 -27.97 -5.80 31.67
C THR A 76 -28.29 -4.31 31.55
N VAL A 77 -27.70 -3.62 30.57
CA VAL A 77 -27.86 -2.18 30.35
C VAL A 77 -28.23 -1.90 28.90
N ALA A 78 -29.00 -0.83 28.66
CA ALA A 78 -29.27 -0.34 27.32
C ALA A 78 -28.24 0.73 26.90
N ALA A 79 -27.91 0.75 25.62
CA ALA A 79 -27.03 1.75 25.04
C ALA A 79 -27.75 3.12 24.95
N THR A 80 -27.04 4.20 25.29
CA THR A 80 -27.52 5.56 25.00
C THR A 80 -27.36 5.91 23.52
N GLU A 81 -28.11 6.89 23.03
CA GLU A 81 -27.91 7.47 21.68
C GLU A 81 -26.45 7.91 21.47
N LYS A 82 -25.79 8.41 22.53
CA LYS A 82 -24.38 8.76 22.52
C LYS A 82 -23.47 7.55 22.24
N ALA A 83 -23.74 6.40 22.87
CA ALA A 83 -22.99 5.17 22.64
C ALA A 83 -23.17 4.67 21.20
N VAL A 84 -24.41 4.65 20.72
CA VAL A 84 -24.75 4.24 19.35
C VAL A 84 -24.07 5.14 18.34
N LYS A 85 -24.12 6.46 18.52
CA LYS A 85 -23.44 7.42 17.65
C LYS A 85 -21.93 7.18 17.63
N ALA A 86 -21.30 7.01 18.79
CA ALA A 86 -19.85 6.79 18.87
C ALA A 86 -19.41 5.48 18.21
N ALA A 87 -20.19 4.40 18.36
CA ALA A 87 -19.93 3.13 17.67
C ALA A 87 -20.10 3.27 16.14
N VAL A 88 -21.14 3.95 15.68
CA VAL A 88 -21.38 4.22 14.26
C VAL A 88 -20.27 5.08 13.67
N ASP A 89 -19.89 6.18 14.32
CA ASP A 89 -18.79 7.04 13.87
C ASP A 89 -17.46 6.27 13.76
N GLY A 90 -17.23 5.27 14.63
CA GLY A 90 -16.07 4.38 14.56
C GLY A 90 -16.17 3.28 13.49
N ALA A 91 -17.38 2.87 13.11
CA ALA A 91 -17.64 1.79 12.15
C ALA A 91 -17.81 2.29 10.70
N ILE A 92 -18.20 3.56 10.49
CA ILE A 92 -18.36 4.13 9.14
C ILE A 92 -17.00 4.05 8.42
N PRO A 93 -16.91 3.39 7.26
CA PRO A 93 -15.69 3.37 6.48
C PRO A 93 -15.30 4.81 6.18
N ARG A 94 -14.04 5.16 6.49
CA ARG A 94 -13.52 6.51 6.23
C ARG A 94 -13.64 6.80 4.74
N LEU A 95 -14.62 7.63 4.39
CA LEU A 95 -14.73 8.22 3.07
C LEU A 95 -13.43 8.98 2.78
N ILE A 96 -12.92 8.88 1.56
CA ILE A 96 -11.81 9.70 1.11
C ILE A 96 -12.39 11.09 0.83
N PRO A 97 -12.05 12.13 1.62
CA PRO A 97 -12.64 13.45 1.44
C PRO A 97 -12.24 14.06 0.10
N ASP A 98 -13.23 14.56 -0.64
CA ASP A 98 -12.99 15.35 -1.84
C ASP A 98 -12.54 16.75 -1.46
N THR A 99 -11.24 16.99 -1.63
CA THR A 99 -10.62 18.30 -1.37
C THR A 99 -9.80 18.71 -2.57
N ARG A 100 -10.32 18.42 -3.78
CA ARG A 100 -9.57 18.52 -5.04
C ARG A 100 -8.96 19.88 -5.34
N GLY A 101 -9.55 20.95 -4.81
CA GLY A 101 -9.07 22.34 -4.96
C GLY A 101 -8.17 22.85 -3.84
N VAL A 102 -7.80 22.02 -2.85
CA VAL A 102 -7.00 22.43 -1.68
C VAL A 102 -5.64 21.75 -1.74
N ALA A 103 -4.55 22.53 -1.69
CA ALA A 103 -3.20 21.97 -1.59
C ALA A 103 -2.98 21.34 -0.22
N THR A 104 -2.13 20.31 -0.15
CA THR A 104 -1.71 19.69 1.11
C THR A 104 -0.44 20.35 1.62
N LYS A 105 -0.23 20.30 2.93
CA LYS A 105 1.01 20.73 3.60
C LYS A 105 1.59 19.60 4.43
N PRO A 106 2.92 19.53 4.60
CA PRO A 106 3.55 18.61 5.53
C PRO A 106 2.95 18.65 6.95
N SER A 107 2.58 19.83 7.46
CA SER A 107 1.95 19.96 8.79
C SER A 107 0.58 19.27 8.92
N ASP A 108 -0.13 19.04 7.82
CA ASP A 108 -1.49 18.44 7.84
C ASP A 108 -1.47 17.02 8.41
N TYR A 109 -0.29 16.37 8.41
CA TYR A 109 -0.12 14.96 8.75
C TYR A 109 0.57 14.73 10.11
N ARG A 110 0.79 15.76 10.93
CA ARG A 110 1.46 15.63 12.24
C ARG A 110 0.79 14.57 13.12
N LYS A 111 1.55 13.53 13.48
CA LYS A 111 1.06 12.36 14.24
C LYS A 111 -0.21 11.75 13.66
N ASN A 112 -0.35 11.78 12.33
CA ASN A 112 -1.56 11.36 11.67
C ASN A 112 -1.29 10.69 10.33
N ILE A 113 -2.30 9.97 9.88
CA ILE A 113 -2.42 9.38 8.55
C ILE A 113 -3.73 9.90 7.95
N ALA A 114 -3.66 10.53 6.78
CA ALA A 114 -4.84 11.10 6.16
C ALA A 114 -4.89 10.80 4.66
N TYR A 115 -6.09 10.52 4.21
CA TYR A 115 -6.43 10.23 2.82
C TYR A 115 -7.16 11.42 2.23
N SER A 116 -6.98 11.71 0.95
CA SER A 116 -7.75 12.74 0.26
C SER A 116 -7.78 12.53 -1.25
N PHE A 117 -8.84 13.00 -1.89
CA PHE A 117 -8.91 13.07 -3.35
C PHE A 117 -8.46 14.45 -3.83
N LYS A 118 -7.48 14.49 -4.74
CA LYS A 118 -6.86 15.73 -5.23
C LYS A 118 -6.88 15.85 -6.75
N SER A 119 -6.92 17.07 -7.27
CA SER A 119 -6.50 17.32 -8.65
C SER A 119 -4.96 17.32 -8.68
N GLY A 120 -4.34 16.73 -9.69
CA GLY A 120 -2.87 16.71 -9.76
C GLY A 120 -2.27 18.11 -9.89
N SER A 121 -2.93 19.01 -10.63
CA SER A 121 -2.51 20.42 -10.73
C SER A 121 -2.43 21.14 -9.37
N THR A 122 -3.38 20.89 -8.47
CA THR A 122 -3.43 21.49 -7.11
C THR A 122 -2.23 21.12 -6.25
N ILE A 123 -1.65 19.92 -6.47
CA ILE A 123 -0.57 19.37 -5.66
C ILE A 123 0.78 19.37 -6.40
N GLY A 124 0.87 19.99 -7.57
CA GLY A 124 2.10 20.03 -8.37
C GLY A 124 2.46 18.70 -9.04
N LEU A 125 1.46 17.87 -9.35
CA LEU A 125 1.60 16.61 -10.09
C LEU A 125 0.77 16.64 -11.39
N PRO A 126 1.14 17.45 -12.40
CA PRO A 126 0.32 17.65 -13.61
C PRO A 126 0.23 16.43 -14.52
N ALA A 127 1.07 15.41 -14.31
CA ALA A 127 0.99 14.13 -15.03
C ALA A 127 -0.31 13.37 -14.75
N GLU A 128 -0.98 13.66 -13.62
CA GLU A 128 -2.25 13.06 -13.23
C GLU A 128 -3.35 14.12 -13.20
N LEU A 129 -4.52 13.85 -13.79
CA LEU A 129 -5.67 14.74 -13.65
C LEU A 129 -6.22 14.69 -12.21
N TYR A 130 -6.36 13.47 -11.70
CA TYR A 130 -6.87 13.20 -10.37
C TYR A 130 -6.03 12.13 -9.68
N VAL A 131 -5.86 12.27 -8.37
CA VAL A 131 -5.13 11.32 -7.55
C VAL A 131 -5.87 11.04 -6.24
N VAL A 132 -5.65 9.84 -5.73
CA VAL A 132 -5.90 9.53 -4.32
C VAL A 132 -4.57 9.67 -3.58
N LEU A 133 -4.57 10.51 -2.55
CA LEU A 133 -3.41 10.75 -1.70
C LEU A 133 -3.48 9.95 -0.42
N HIS A 134 -2.29 9.61 0.06
CA HIS A 134 -2.04 9.06 1.37
C HIS A 134 -0.83 9.77 1.98
N GLY A 135 -1.10 10.69 2.93
CA GLY A 135 -0.05 11.42 3.64
C GLY A 135 0.06 10.96 5.09
N LEU A 136 1.29 10.97 5.61
CA LEU A 136 1.59 10.51 6.96
C LEU A 136 2.84 11.16 7.56
N LYS A 137 2.78 11.40 8.88
CA LYS A 137 3.95 11.75 9.71
C LYS A 137 3.82 11.06 11.07
N GLY A 138 4.88 10.38 11.50
CA GLY A 138 4.91 9.69 12.80
C GLY A 138 5.06 10.62 14.01
N TRP A 139 5.53 11.86 13.81
CA TRP A 139 5.81 12.80 14.89
C TRP A 139 5.26 14.21 14.64
N ASN A 140 5.37 15.08 15.64
CA ASN A 140 4.85 16.45 15.59
C ASN A 140 5.71 17.40 14.75
N ASP A 141 7.02 17.18 14.73
CA ASP A 141 8.00 18.05 14.08
C ASP A 141 9.03 17.21 13.30
N ASP A 142 10.01 17.88 12.72
CA ASP A 142 10.99 17.24 11.83
C ASP A 142 12.10 16.48 12.59
N SER A 143 12.17 16.56 13.92
CA SER A 143 13.12 15.75 14.72
C SER A 143 12.79 14.26 14.69
N GLY A 144 11.51 13.92 14.48
CA GLY A 144 11.03 12.55 14.27
C GLY A 144 11.05 12.10 12.81
N GLY A 145 11.72 12.85 11.92
CA GLY A 145 11.78 12.59 10.49
C GLY A 145 10.82 13.42 9.66
N VAL A 146 10.88 13.24 8.33
CA VAL A 146 10.09 14.01 7.36
C VAL A 146 8.64 13.56 7.28
N THR A 147 7.80 14.37 6.65
CA THR A 147 6.43 13.97 6.25
C THR A 147 6.50 13.25 4.91
N HIS A 148 5.72 12.19 4.74
CA HIS A 148 5.62 11.44 3.49
C HIS A 148 4.24 11.64 2.88
N GLU A 149 4.19 11.74 1.55
CA GLU A 149 2.93 11.73 0.81
C GLU A 149 3.06 10.85 -0.42
N TYR A 150 2.13 9.92 -0.57
CA TYR A 150 2.02 9.02 -1.70
C TYR A 150 0.79 9.40 -2.53
N ALA A 151 0.91 9.31 -3.85
CA ALA A 151 -0.19 9.54 -4.78
C ALA A 151 -0.39 8.33 -5.69
N SER A 152 -1.63 7.88 -5.79
CA SER A 152 -2.09 6.92 -6.80
C SER A 152 -2.80 7.67 -7.92
N GLY A 153 -2.21 7.62 -9.11
CA GLY A 153 -2.66 8.32 -10.32
C GLY A 153 -3.88 7.69 -10.96
N GLY A 154 -4.93 8.47 -11.17
CA GLY A 154 -6.13 8.02 -11.89
C GLY A 154 -6.01 8.11 -13.42
N THR A 155 -5.04 8.86 -13.95
CA THR A 155 -4.85 9.06 -15.39
C THR A 155 -3.86 8.05 -15.97
N THR A 156 -2.66 7.96 -15.40
CA THR A 156 -1.63 7.04 -15.92
C THR A 156 -1.58 5.70 -15.18
N GLY A 157 -2.23 5.60 -14.02
CA GLY A 157 -2.04 4.49 -13.08
C GLY A 157 -0.71 4.56 -12.31
N GLY A 158 0.03 5.66 -12.44
CA GLY A 158 1.33 5.87 -11.80
C GLY A 158 1.24 5.93 -10.27
N MET A 159 2.32 5.48 -9.63
CA MET A 159 2.50 5.60 -8.18
C MET A 159 3.61 6.60 -7.91
N TYR A 160 3.33 7.62 -7.10
CA TYR A 160 4.26 8.71 -6.82
C TYR A 160 4.46 8.89 -5.32
N HIS A 161 5.61 9.44 -4.95
CA HIS A 161 5.98 9.78 -3.57
C HIS A 161 6.73 11.09 -3.53
N ARG A 162 6.47 11.87 -2.49
CA ARG A 162 7.28 13.04 -2.12
C ARG A 162 7.44 13.12 -0.61
N THR A 163 8.41 13.92 -0.19
CA THR A 163 8.63 14.22 1.22
C THR A 163 8.63 15.71 1.46
N GLY A 164 8.35 16.13 2.69
CA GLY A 164 8.34 17.55 3.07
C GLY A 164 8.60 17.77 4.55
N THR A 165 9.01 18.97 4.91
CA THR A 165 9.31 19.37 6.29
C THR A 165 8.21 20.26 6.85
N THR A 166 7.90 20.08 8.13
CA THR A 166 6.87 20.86 8.84
C THR A 166 7.36 22.23 9.30
N ALA A 167 8.67 22.47 9.25
CA ALA A 167 9.26 23.77 9.58
C ALA A 167 8.82 24.90 8.61
N ASN A 168 8.69 24.58 7.31
CA ASN A 168 8.36 25.56 6.26
C ASN A 168 7.11 25.18 5.45
N ASP A 169 6.47 24.05 5.78
CA ASP A 169 5.36 23.46 5.02
C ASP A 169 5.62 23.30 3.51
N THR A 170 6.87 23.03 3.17
CA THR A 170 7.30 22.87 1.78
C THR A 170 7.44 21.40 1.43
N TRP A 171 6.81 21.02 0.33
CA TRP A 171 7.01 19.72 -0.30
C TRP A 171 8.24 19.73 -1.22
N GLY A 172 8.99 18.65 -1.20
CA GLY A 172 9.93 18.30 -2.26
C GLY A 172 9.21 17.88 -3.55
N PRO A 173 9.97 17.63 -4.62
CA PRO A 173 9.41 17.20 -5.90
C PRO A 173 8.76 15.82 -5.78
N TRP A 174 7.78 15.55 -6.65
CA TRP A 174 7.24 14.22 -6.83
C TRP A 174 8.24 13.29 -7.51
N MET A 175 8.39 12.09 -6.97
CA MET A 175 9.15 10.98 -7.54
C MET A 175 8.19 9.85 -7.89
N GLN A 176 8.28 9.30 -9.11
CA GLN A 176 7.50 8.15 -9.50
C GLN A 176 8.19 6.86 -9.02
N ILE A 177 7.49 6.02 -8.26
CA ILE A 177 8.02 4.77 -7.69
C ILE A 177 7.87 3.61 -8.68
N VAL A 178 6.75 3.55 -9.40
CA VAL A 178 6.51 2.57 -10.45
C VAL A 178 6.49 3.29 -11.78
N ASP A 179 7.66 3.42 -12.38
CA ASP A 179 7.81 4.00 -13.71
C ASP A 179 8.04 2.90 -14.76
N GLN A 180 6.95 2.46 -15.40
CA GLN A 180 7.01 1.56 -16.56
C GLN A 180 7.72 2.20 -17.76
N GLY A 181 7.89 3.54 -17.77
CA GLY A 181 8.56 4.34 -18.79
C GLY A 181 10.00 4.76 -18.44
N ALA A 182 10.48 4.51 -17.23
CA ALA A 182 11.80 4.99 -16.81
C ALA A 182 12.93 4.43 -17.68
N PRO A 183 13.97 5.25 -17.96
CA PRO A 183 15.12 4.87 -18.78
C PRO A 183 16.12 3.95 -18.06
N TRP A 184 15.79 3.47 -16.86
CA TRP A 184 16.68 2.57 -16.13
C TRP A 184 16.75 1.18 -16.79
N GLN A 185 17.85 0.47 -16.49
CA GLN A 185 18.12 -0.85 -17.02
C GLN A 185 17.04 -1.85 -16.58
N LYS A 186 16.18 -2.27 -17.52
CA LYS A 186 15.07 -3.23 -17.28
C LYS A 186 15.46 -4.71 -17.43
N ARG A 187 16.68 -4.97 -17.91
CA ARG A 187 17.19 -6.33 -18.17
C ARG A 187 18.34 -6.65 -17.24
N LYS A 188 18.32 -7.86 -16.68
CA LYS A 188 19.39 -8.39 -15.83
C LYS A 188 20.67 -8.58 -16.66
N LEU A 189 21.77 -7.92 -16.27
CA LEU A 189 23.08 -8.01 -16.94
C LEU A 189 24.02 -9.02 -16.25
N THR A 190 23.85 -9.22 -14.94
CA THR A 190 24.62 -10.09 -14.05
C THR A 190 23.67 -10.75 -13.06
N GLU A 191 24.13 -11.72 -12.28
CA GLU A 191 23.43 -12.17 -11.07
C GLU A 191 23.35 -11.06 -10.01
N ASP A 192 22.42 -11.21 -9.07
CA ASP A 192 22.13 -10.20 -8.03
C ASP A 192 23.31 -10.06 -7.04
N ASN A 193 24.18 -11.07 -6.97
CA ASN A 193 25.42 -11.07 -6.19
C ASN A 193 26.62 -10.47 -6.96
N GLY A 194 26.40 -9.93 -8.17
CA GLY A 194 27.43 -9.36 -9.02
C GLY A 194 28.23 -10.35 -9.86
N LEU A 195 27.95 -11.67 -9.77
CA LEU A 195 28.59 -12.67 -10.62
C LEU A 195 27.97 -12.71 -12.03
N SER A 196 28.72 -13.25 -12.99
CA SER A 196 28.18 -13.51 -14.34
C SER A 196 27.05 -14.55 -14.29
N ILE A 197 26.08 -14.42 -15.20
CA ILE A 197 24.91 -15.30 -15.30
C ILE A 197 25.37 -16.71 -15.72
N ASN A 198 25.02 -17.72 -14.93
CA ASN A 198 25.42 -19.10 -15.23
C ASN A 198 24.56 -19.69 -16.37
N VAL A 199 25.22 -20.14 -17.44
CA VAL A 199 24.60 -20.70 -18.65
C VAL A 199 25.16 -22.09 -18.99
N SER A 200 25.67 -22.81 -17.99
CA SER A 200 26.18 -24.17 -18.18
C SER A 200 25.13 -25.08 -18.81
N ASN A 201 25.56 -25.96 -19.72
CA ASN A 201 24.70 -26.83 -20.53
C ASN A 201 23.74 -26.06 -21.48
N GLY A 202 23.96 -24.76 -21.64
CA GLY A 202 23.19 -23.91 -22.55
C GLY A 202 23.70 -23.95 -23.99
N ASN A 203 23.26 -22.96 -24.78
CA ASN A 203 23.66 -22.79 -26.17
C ASN A 203 24.08 -21.34 -26.42
N ALA A 204 25.31 -21.14 -26.86
CA ALA A 204 25.87 -19.81 -27.12
C ALA A 204 25.07 -19.05 -28.20
N ASN A 205 24.41 -19.72 -29.15
CA ASN A 205 23.60 -19.07 -30.17
C ASN A 205 22.35 -18.37 -29.59
N ASN A 206 21.90 -18.80 -28.40
CA ASN A 206 20.75 -18.22 -27.71
C ASN A 206 21.14 -17.03 -26.83
N LEU A 207 22.43 -16.80 -26.59
CA LEU A 207 22.95 -15.68 -25.79
C LEU A 207 22.97 -14.40 -26.63
N VAL A 208 21.78 -13.83 -26.84
CA VAL A 208 21.58 -12.65 -27.71
C VAL A 208 21.21 -11.38 -26.96
N ALA A 209 20.85 -11.49 -25.68
CA ALA A 209 20.62 -10.33 -24.83
C ALA A 209 21.95 -9.80 -24.30
N ALA A 210 22.07 -8.48 -24.16
CA ALA A 210 23.27 -7.89 -23.56
C ALA A 210 23.44 -8.38 -22.12
N GLY A 211 24.66 -8.74 -21.73
CA GLY A 211 24.96 -9.28 -20.40
C GLY A 211 26.32 -9.97 -20.31
N PHE A 212 26.65 -10.39 -19.09
CA PHE A 212 27.85 -11.16 -18.76
C PHE A 212 27.45 -12.57 -18.35
N TYR A 213 28.00 -13.56 -19.05
CA TYR A 213 27.62 -14.96 -18.91
C TYR A 213 28.85 -15.82 -18.59
N VAL A 214 28.63 -16.93 -17.89
CA VAL A 214 29.67 -17.92 -17.58
C VAL A 214 29.10 -19.34 -17.64
N GLY A 215 29.88 -20.32 -18.08
CA GLY A 215 29.48 -21.71 -17.93
C GLY A 215 30.37 -22.71 -18.63
N GLU A 216 30.07 -23.98 -18.38
CA GLU A 216 30.68 -25.15 -19.01
C GLU A 216 29.67 -25.89 -19.90
N ASN A 217 30.15 -26.76 -20.79
CA ASN A 217 29.30 -27.56 -21.69
C ASN A 217 28.33 -26.71 -22.53
N ILE A 218 28.75 -25.51 -22.92
CA ILE A 218 27.94 -24.60 -23.73
C ILE A 218 28.02 -25.03 -25.20
N ALA A 219 26.90 -25.42 -25.78
CA ALA A 219 26.82 -25.75 -27.20
C ALA A 219 27.15 -24.51 -28.06
N HIS A 220 27.88 -24.72 -29.17
CA HIS A 220 28.36 -23.65 -30.05
C HIS A 220 29.26 -22.58 -29.39
N ALA A 221 29.87 -22.90 -28.25
CA ALA A 221 31.01 -22.14 -27.75
C ALA A 221 32.26 -22.37 -28.63
N PRO A 222 33.34 -21.58 -28.48
CA PRO A 222 34.52 -21.69 -29.34
C PRO A 222 35.19 -23.06 -29.33
N THR A 223 35.11 -23.77 -28.21
CA THR A 223 35.35 -25.22 -28.12
C THR A 223 34.31 -25.85 -27.22
N THR A 224 33.95 -27.09 -27.52
CA THR A 224 33.05 -27.92 -26.70
C THR A 224 33.81 -29.07 -26.06
N ALA A 225 35.13 -28.93 -25.89
CA ALA A 225 35.94 -29.90 -25.17
C ALA A 225 35.43 -30.07 -23.73
N SER A 226 35.49 -31.30 -23.23
CA SER A 226 35.08 -31.60 -21.84
C SER A 226 35.90 -30.75 -20.86
N GLY A 227 35.20 -30.09 -19.92
CA GLY A 227 35.82 -29.20 -18.94
C GLY A 227 36.16 -27.79 -19.45
N ALA A 228 35.77 -27.43 -20.67
CA ALA A 228 35.95 -26.06 -21.18
C ALA A 228 34.96 -25.09 -20.51
N TRP A 229 35.51 -24.08 -19.83
CA TRP A 229 34.76 -22.98 -19.22
C TRP A 229 34.89 -21.72 -20.07
N TRP A 230 33.77 -21.03 -20.27
CA TRP A 230 33.72 -19.80 -21.06
C TRP A 230 33.05 -18.69 -20.30
N TYR A 231 33.65 -17.51 -20.38
CA TYR A 231 33.10 -16.24 -19.92
C TYR A 231 32.74 -15.45 -21.16
N ILE A 232 31.44 -15.20 -21.36
CA ILE A 232 30.91 -14.63 -22.60
C ILE A 232 30.30 -13.26 -22.30
N GLU A 233 30.84 -12.21 -22.91
CA GLU A 233 30.22 -10.90 -22.98
C GLU A 233 29.34 -10.82 -24.22
N VAL A 234 28.11 -10.36 -24.06
CA VAL A 234 27.17 -10.11 -25.16
C VAL A 234 26.87 -8.62 -25.24
N GLN A 235 27.04 -8.06 -26.44
CA GLN A 235 26.58 -6.72 -26.77
C GLN A 235 25.59 -6.83 -27.93
N ALA A 236 24.41 -6.21 -27.81
CA ALA A 236 23.35 -6.35 -28.79
C ALA A 236 22.75 -4.98 -29.16
N MET A 237 22.70 -4.68 -30.46
CA MET A 237 21.84 -3.62 -30.99
C MET A 237 20.40 -4.13 -31.12
N SER A 238 20.25 -5.40 -31.48
CA SER A 238 18.97 -6.13 -31.51
C SER A 238 19.25 -7.59 -31.19
N SER A 239 18.38 -8.22 -30.40
CA SER A 239 18.52 -9.65 -30.03
C SER A 239 18.49 -10.58 -31.24
N ASP A 240 17.87 -10.14 -32.33
CA ASP A 240 17.54 -11.05 -33.42
C ASP A 240 18.55 -10.96 -34.57
N SER A 241 19.19 -9.80 -34.75
CA SER A 241 19.94 -9.53 -35.99
C SER A 241 21.38 -9.07 -35.80
N TRP A 242 21.70 -8.34 -34.72
CA TRP A 242 22.97 -7.63 -34.58
C TRP A 242 23.53 -7.77 -33.17
N VAL A 243 24.37 -8.80 -32.98
CA VAL A 243 24.92 -9.20 -31.69
C VAL A 243 26.43 -9.46 -31.81
N ILE A 244 27.21 -8.99 -30.85
CA ILE A 244 28.62 -9.31 -30.69
C ILE A 244 28.76 -10.24 -29.49
N GLN A 245 29.52 -11.31 -29.65
CA GLN A 245 29.96 -12.16 -28.56
C GLN A 245 31.48 -12.14 -28.45
N LYS A 246 31.96 -11.97 -27.22
CA LYS A 246 33.36 -12.08 -26.83
C LYS A 246 33.47 -13.18 -25.79
N ALA A 247 34.28 -14.19 -26.04
CA ALA A 247 34.45 -15.34 -25.18
C ALA A 247 35.89 -15.42 -24.68
N TYR A 248 36.03 -15.63 -23.38
CA TYR A 248 37.30 -15.77 -22.68
C TYR A 248 37.33 -17.12 -21.97
N ASP A 249 38.42 -17.86 -22.15
CA ASP A 249 38.78 -18.96 -21.26
C ASP A 249 39.80 -18.43 -20.24
N LEU A 250 39.45 -18.50 -18.95
CA LEU A 250 40.31 -18.04 -17.86
C LEU A 250 41.21 -19.16 -17.28
N PHE A 251 41.02 -20.40 -17.71
CA PHE A 251 41.73 -21.57 -17.19
C PHE A 251 42.81 -22.09 -18.13
N SER A 252 42.63 -21.94 -19.44
CA SER A 252 43.73 -22.06 -20.42
C SER A 252 44.28 -20.68 -20.74
N ALA A 253 45.58 -20.57 -21.09
CA ALA A 253 46.29 -19.30 -21.25
C ALA A 253 45.61 -18.31 -22.23
N GLY A 254 44.64 -17.54 -21.72
CA GLY A 254 44.03 -16.36 -22.34
C GLY A 254 43.44 -16.58 -23.73
N SER A 255 42.75 -17.70 -23.99
CA SER A 255 42.16 -17.91 -25.31
C SER A 255 40.94 -16.98 -25.51
N PHE A 256 41.20 -15.84 -26.16
CA PHE A 256 40.16 -14.89 -26.57
C PHE A 256 39.58 -15.30 -27.92
N ARG A 257 38.24 -15.28 -28.01
CA ARG A 257 37.50 -15.57 -29.24
C ARG A 257 36.37 -14.56 -29.39
N MET A 258 36.10 -14.16 -30.62
CA MET A 258 34.97 -13.30 -30.93
C MET A 258 34.16 -13.83 -32.10
N ARG A 259 32.87 -13.49 -32.13
CA ARG A 259 32.00 -13.69 -33.29
C ARG A 259 30.90 -12.64 -33.32
N ILE A 260 30.30 -12.49 -34.49
CA ILE A 260 29.23 -11.52 -34.72
C ILE A 260 28.02 -12.26 -35.30
N LYS A 261 26.82 -11.90 -34.85
CA LYS A 261 25.57 -12.19 -35.53
C LYS A 261 25.25 -11.01 -36.42
N SER A 262 25.22 -11.23 -37.74
CA SER A 262 24.87 -10.23 -38.75
C SER A 262 23.66 -10.72 -39.53
N ASN A 263 22.62 -9.90 -39.58
CA ASN A 263 21.36 -10.23 -40.25
C ASN A 263 20.77 -11.60 -39.86
N GLY A 264 20.87 -11.96 -38.57
CA GLY A 264 20.31 -13.21 -38.05
C GLY A 264 21.25 -14.42 -38.12
N THR A 265 22.40 -14.32 -38.76
CA THR A 265 23.36 -15.43 -38.93
C THR A 265 24.63 -15.20 -38.13
N TRP A 266 25.07 -16.21 -37.38
CA TRP A 266 26.34 -16.19 -36.65
C TRP A 266 27.52 -16.45 -37.57
N THR A 267 28.58 -15.65 -37.45
CA THR A 267 29.89 -16.00 -37.98
C THR A 267 30.52 -17.14 -37.15
N ALA A 268 31.52 -17.79 -37.73
CA ALA A 268 32.41 -18.65 -36.95
C ALA A 268 33.11 -17.85 -35.85
N TRP A 269 33.52 -18.54 -34.79
CA TRP A 269 34.42 -17.97 -33.79
C TRP A 269 35.81 -17.75 -34.40
N SER A 270 36.35 -16.55 -34.24
CA SER A 270 37.71 -16.21 -34.66
C SER A 270 38.53 -15.72 -33.48
N GLN A 271 39.86 -15.85 -33.60
CA GLN A 271 40.79 -15.08 -32.76
C GLN A 271 40.65 -13.58 -33.04
N ASP A 272 41.24 -12.75 -32.19
CA ASP A 272 41.44 -11.34 -32.53
C ASP A 272 42.55 -11.15 -33.59
N LEU A 273 42.60 -9.94 -34.14
CA LEU A 273 43.55 -9.57 -35.17
C LEU A 273 45.00 -9.72 -34.70
N PHE A 274 45.33 -9.40 -33.45
CA PHE A 274 46.71 -9.46 -32.95
C PHE A 274 47.20 -10.89 -32.83
N GLN A 275 46.39 -11.80 -32.29
CA GLN A 275 46.76 -13.21 -32.20
C GLN A 275 46.85 -13.84 -33.61
N SER A 276 45.93 -13.49 -34.51
CA SER A 276 45.96 -14.01 -35.89
C SER A 276 47.23 -13.59 -36.66
N VAL A 277 47.69 -12.35 -36.45
CA VAL A 277 48.91 -11.81 -37.05
C VAL A 277 50.17 -12.39 -36.39
N LEU A 278 50.17 -12.55 -35.06
CA LEU A 278 51.26 -13.22 -34.33
C LEU A 278 51.42 -14.67 -34.79
N ASP A 279 50.33 -15.42 -34.88
CA ASP A 279 50.32 -16.80 -35.37
C ASP A 279 50.82 -16.86 -36.84
N ALA A 280 50.38 -15.92 -37.69
CA ALA A 280 50.86 -15.82 -39.06
C ALA A 280 52.38 -15.53 -39.14
N LYS A 281 52.88 -14.60 -38.32
CA LYS A 281 54.30 -14.24 -38.24
C LYS A 281 55.14 -15.42 -37.75
N ASN A 282 54.68 -16.13 -36.72
CA ASN A 282 55.36 -17.30 -36.18
C ASN A 282 55.39 -18.45 -37.19
N ARG A 283 54.29 -18.68 -37.95
CA ARG A 283 54.28 -19.64 -39.06
C ARG A 283 55.30 -19.29 -40.15
N HIS A 284 55.46 -18.00 -40.46
CA HIS A 284 56.43 -17.55 -41.46
C HIS A 284 57.89 -17.75 -40.98
N ILE A 285 58.19 -17.42 -39.72
CA ILE A 285 59.53 -17.58 -39.14
C ILE A 285 59.96 -19.04 -39.06
N ILE A 286 59.03 -19.98 -38.86
CA ILE A 286 59.33 -21.42 -38.84
C ILE A 286 59.60 -21.96 -40.26
N SER A 287 59.01 -21.38 -41.30
CA SER A 287 59.22 -21.82 -42.70
C SER A 287 60.58 -21.42 -43.29
N SER A 288 61.27 -20.43 -42.71
CA SER A 288 62.61 -19.98 -43.16
C SER A 288 63.78 -20.66 -42.43
N ALA A 289 63.51 -21.63 -41.55
CA ALA A 289 64.53 -22.32 -40.74
C ALA A 289 64.70 -23.80 -41.11
N ALA A 290 64.54 -24.16 -42.39
CA ALA A 290 65.17 -25.36 -42.93
C ALA A 290 66.58 -24.98 -43.42
N PRO A 291 67.68 -25.43 -42.78
CA PRO A 291 68.99 -25.32 -43.39
C PRO A 291 69.06 -26.39 -44.48
N SER A 292 68.56 -26.11 -45.68
CA SER A 292 68.83 -26.96 -46.83
C SER A 292 70.25 -26.68 -47.30
N GLY A 293 71.20 -27.47 -46.80
CA GLY A 293 72.40 -27.74 -47.57
C GLY A 293 71.98 -28.40 -48.89
N GLY A 294 71.93 -27.62 -49.96
CA GLY A 294 71.55 -28.12 -51.29
C GLY A 294 71.57 -26.99 -52.31
N ASN A 295 72.54 -27.04 -53.22
CA ASN A 295 72.78 -26.13 -54.35
C ASN A 295 71.51 -25.50 -54.95
N ASP A 296 71.42 -24.17 -54.88
CA ASP A 296 70.48 -23.39 -55.68
C ASP A 296 70.98 -23.33 -57.13
N GLY A 297 70.54 -24.30 -57.93
CA GLY A 297 70.69 -24.29 -59.38
C GLY A 297 69.73 -23.28 -60.00
N ASP A 298 70.18 -22.03 -60.08
CA ASP A 298 69.45 -20.92 -60.71
C ASP A 298 69.59 -21.03 -62.24
N ILE A 299 68.59 -21.63 -62.91
CA ILE A 299 68.56 -21.76 -64.38
C ILE A 299 67.84 -20.54 -64.97
N TRP A 300 68.61 -19.53 -65.37
CA TRP A 300 68.11 -18.36 -66.09
C TRP A 300 67.88 -18.70 -67.56
N TYR A 301 66.62 -18.85 -67.99
CA TYR A 301 66.27 -18.81 -69.41
C TYR A 301 66.29 -17.36 -69.89
N GLN A 302 67.34 -16.97 -70.63
CA GLN A 302 67.31 -15.77 -71.48
C GLN A 302 66.61 -16.14 -72.80
N TYR A 303 65.49 -15.48 -73.09
CA TYR A 303 64.91 -15.47 -74.42
C TYR A 303 65.77 -14.60 -75.34
N SER A 304 66.22 -15.17 -76.47
CA SER A 304 66.70 -14.46 -77.66
C SER A 304 65.82 -14.83 -78.84
#